data_AF-A0A4Y9NTL8-F1
#
_entry.id   AF-A0A4Y9NTL8-F1
#
_cell.length_a   1.000
_cell.length_b   1.000
_cell.length_c   1.000
_cell.angle_alpha   90.00
_cell.angle_beta   90.00
_cell.angle_gamma   90.00
#
_symmetry.space_group_name_H-M   'P 1'
#
loop_
_entity.id
_entity.type
_entity.pdbx_description
1 polymer ?
#
loop_
_entity_poly.entity_id
_entity_poly.type
_entity_poly.pdbx_seq_one_letter_code
_entity_poly.pdbx_strand_id
1 'polypeptide(L)'
;MAAVQLTSPPARPTEADLRDVVERELTLLEPDVRRDAERVRALLHPGFLERGASGRVRDPESITAVTSGADAPVQAADLRTRYLGADAVLVTYRSREPGREALRSSVWLRDPEARWLLLFHQGTPSVAA
;
A
#
# COMPACT_ATOMS: atom_id res chain seq x y z
N MET A 1 0.68 12.94 38.44
CA MET A 1 1.40 12.86 37.16
C MET A 1 1.81 11.41 36.95
N ALA A 2 1.08 10.65 36.15
CA ALA A 2 1.43 9.27 35.85
C ALA A 2 2.62 9.26 34.89
N ALA A 3 3.71 8.59 35.27
CA ALA A 3 4.84 8.39 34.40
C ALA A 3 4.38 7.55 33.20
N VAL A 4 4.48 8.11 31.99
CA VAL A 4 4.37 7.31 30.76
C VAL A 4 5.58 6.39 30.75
N GLN A 5 5.37 5.11 31.10
CA GLN A 5 6.35 4.08 30.84
C GLN A 5 6.62 4.09 29.34
N LEU A 6 7.85 4.42 28.95
CA LEU A 6 8.35 4.20 27.60
C LEU A 6 8.29 2.69 27.38
N THR A 7 7.23 2.24 26.71
CA THR A 7 7.06 0.86 26.30
C THR A 7 8.30 0.47 25.51
N SER A 8 8.82 -0.74 25.75
CA SER A 8 9.86 -1.34 24.92
C SER A 8 9.61 -1.04 23.44
N PRO A 9 10.66 -0.78 22.63
CA PRO A 9 10.45 -0.53 21.21
C PRO A 9 9.57 -1.66 20.67
N PRO A 10 8.49 -1.34 19.94
CA PRO A 10 7.60 -2.37 19.44
C PRO A 10 8.43 -3.41 18.70
N ALA A 11 8.11 -4.69 18.91
CA ALA A 11 8.70 -5.75 18.12
C ALA A 11 8.61 -5.36 16.64
N ARG A 12 9.68 -5.62 15.88
CA ARG A 12 9.82 -5.14 14.50
C ARG A 12 9.58 -6.31 13.55
N PRO A 13 8.99 -6.06 12.37
CA PRO A 13 8.96 -7.04 11.29
C PRO A 13 10.39 -7.46 10.91
N THR A 14 10.53 -8.70 10.48
CA THR A 14 11.80 -9.22 9.96
C THR A 14 12.12 -8.60 8.60
N GLU A 15 13.35 -8.75 8.13
CA GLU A 15 13.70 -8.34 6.76
C GLU A 15 12.89 -9.12 5.70
N ALA A 16 12.57 -10.38 5.97
CA ALA A 16 11.71 -11.19 5.11
C ALA A 16 10.28 -10.63 5.04
N ASP A 17 9.72 -10.19 6.17
CA ASP A 17 8.42 -9.51 6.20
C ASP A 17 8.45 -8.23 5.36
N LEU A 18 9.50 -7.42 5.51
CA LEU A 18 9.63 -6.18 4.73
C LEU A 18 9.73 -6.47 3.23
N ARG A 19 10.40 -7.56 2.84
CA ARG A 19 10.49 -7.97 1.44
C ARG A 19 9.13 -8.41 0.89
N ASP A 20 8.37 -9.23 1.62
CA ASP A 20 7.03 -9.67 1.22
C ASP A 20 6.08 -8.47 1.05
N VAL A 21 6.10 -7.52 1.99
CA VAL A 21 5.31 -6.28 1.87
C VAL A 21 5.67 -5.50 0.60
N VAL A 22 6.95 -5.39 0.26
CA VAL A 22 7.39 -4.71 -0.97
C VAL A 22 6.96 -5.46 -2.22
N GLU A 23 7.12 -6.78 -2.26
CA GLU A 23 6.71 -7.61 -3.39
C GLU A 23 5.20 -7.50 -3.63
N ARG A 24 4.39 -7.49 -2.57
CA ARG A 24 2.93 -7.30 -2.66
C ARG A 24 2.54 -5.90 -3.11
N GLU A 25 3.23 -4.86 -2.64
CA GLU A 25 3.02 -3.49 -3.11
C GLU A 25 3.31 -3.36 -4.61
N LEU A 26 4.42 -3.93 -5.09
CA LEU A 26 4.77 -3.92 -6.50
C LEU A 26 3.80 -4.78 -7.33
N THR A 27 3.30 -5.88 -6.78
CA THR A 27 2.27 -6.73 -7.41
C THR A 27 1.00 -5.93 -7.73
N LEU A 28 0.60 -4.98 -6.88
CA LEU A 28 -0.55 -4.09 -7.14
C LEU A 28 -0.32 -3.08 -8.27
N LEU A 29 0.92 -2.90 -8.72
CA LEU A 29 1.27 -2.05 -9.86
C LEU A 29 1.22 -2.81 -11.20
N GLU A 30 1.26 -4.14 -11.16
CA GLU A 30 1.29 -4.96 -12.36
C GLU A 30 -0.03 -4.88 -13.14
N PRO A 31 0.02 -4.58 -14.46
CA PRO A 31 -1.18 -4.45 -15.30
C PRO A 31 -2.14 -5.65 -15.19
N ASP A 32 -1.60 -6.87 -15.17
CA ASP A 32 -2.41 -8.09 -15.14
C ASP A 32 -3.08 -8.32 -13.79
N VAL A 33 -2.47 -7.86 -12.70
CA VAL A 33 -3.11 -7.86 -11.37
C VAL A 33 -4.17 -6.79 -11.33
N ARG A 34 -3.85 -5.56 -11.75
CA ARG A 34 -4.77 -4.43 -11.73
C ARG A 34 -6.04 -4.65 -12.58
N ARG A 35 -6.00 -5.50 -13.60
CA ARG A 35 -7.18 -5.87 -14.41
C ARG A 35 -8.03 -6.97 -13.79
N ASP A 36 -7.49 -7.71 -12.82
CA ASP A 36 -8.16 -8.81 -12.15
C ASP A 36 -8.61 -8.39 -10.74
N ALA A 37 -9.90 -8.10 -10.62
CA ALA A 37 -10.48 -7.65 -9.36
C ALA A 37 -10.33 -8.67 -8.23
N GLU A 38 -10.35 -9.98 -8.52
CA GLU A 38 -10.17 -11.01 -7.50
C GLU A 38 -8.73 -11.05 -7.01
N ARG A 39 -7.76 -10.94 -7.91
CA ARG A 39 -6.33 -10.86 -7.53
C ARG A 39 -6.02 -9.60 -6.73
N VAL A 40 -6.63 -8.47 -7.07
CA VAL A 40 -6.51 -7.25 -6.25
C VAL A 40 -7.11 -7.48 -4.87
N ARG A 41 -8.37 -7.96 -4.78
CA ARG A 41 -9.06 -8.19 -3.51
C ARG A 41 -8.30 -9.14 -2.59
N ALA A 42 -7.63 -10.16 -3.13
CA ALA A 42 -6.82 -11.09 -2.34
C ALA A 42 -5.64 -10.42 -1.59
N LEU A 43 -5.26 -9.20 -1.99
CA LEU A 43 -4.22 -8.40 -1.34
C LEU A 43 -4.78 -7.36 -0.36
N LEU A 44 -6.09 -7.16 -0.29
CA LEU A 44 -6.72 -6.13 0.52
C LEU A 44 -7.12 -6.67 1.89
N HIS A 45 -6.91 -5.85 2.92
CA HIS A 45 -7.50 -6.10 4.22
C HIS A 45 -9.02 -5.88 4.15
N PRO A 46 -9.85 -6.61 4.92
CA PRO A 46 -11.31 -6.38 4.94
C PRO A 46 -11.73 -4.94 5.29
N GLY A 47 -10.90 -4.26 6.09
CA GLY A 47 -11.05 -2.84 6.42
C GLY A 47 -10.32 -1.88 5.49
N PHE A 48 -10.01 -2.29 4.26
CA PHE A 48 -9.22 -1.48 3.33
C PHE A 48 -9.89 -0.15 2.97
N LEU A 49 -9.06 0.87 2.82
CA LEU A 49 -9.48 2.21 2.41
C LEU A 49 -8.47 2.84 1.45
N GLU A 50 -8.94 3.27 0.28
CA GLU A 50 -8.16 4.13 -0.61
C GLU A 50 -8.68 5.57 -0.62
N ARG A 51 -7.75 6.52 -0.54
CA ARG A 51 -8.00 7.93 -0.88
C ARG A 51 -7.38 8.25 -2.24
N GLY A 52 -8.24 8.39 -3.25
CA GLY A 52 -7.81 8.77 -4.59
C GLY A 52 -7.46 10.26 -4.69
N ALA A 53 -6.71 10.63 -5.73
CA ALA A 53 -6.35 12.03 -6.01
C ALA A 53 -7.56 12.98 -6.16
N SER A 54 -8.74 12.45 -6.47
CA SER A 54 -10.00 13.20 -6.54
C SER A 54 -10.65 13.48 -5.18
N GLY A 55 -10.05 13.01 -4.08
CA GLY A 55 -10.65 13.03 -2.75
C GLY A 55 -11.73 11.96 -2.52
N ARG A 56 -12.05 11.17 -3.56
CA ARG A 56 -12.98 10.04 -3.42
C ARG A 56 -12.34 8.93 -2.58
N VAL A 57 -13.17 8.37 -1.71
CA VAL A 57 -12.84 7.22 -0.87
C VAL A 57 -13.31 5.95 -1.59
N ARG A 58 -12.48 4.91 -1.57
CA ARG A 58 -12.79 3.60 -2.11
C ARG A 58 -12.55 2.52 -1.06
N ASP A 59 -13.43 1.54 -1.07
CA ASP A 59 -13.42 0.30 -0.29
C ASP A 59 -13.14 -0.91 -1.21
N PRO A 60 -12.95 -2.13 -0.66
CA PRO A 60 -12.75 -3.34 -1.47
C PRO A 60 -13.86 -3.60 -2.50
N GLU A 61 -15.10 -3.23 -2.21
CA GLU A 61 -16.26 -3.45 -3.06
C GLU A 61 -16.22 -2.56 -4.31
N SER A 62 -15.77 -1.31 -4.14
CA SER A 62 -15.67 -0.29 -5.20
C SER A 62 -14.40 -0.37 -6.05
N ILE A 63 -13.44 -1.24 -5.70
CA ILE A 63 -12.17 -1.37 -6.45
C ILE A 63 -12.38 -1.86 -7.90
N THR A 64 -13.50 -2.52 -8.18
CA THR A 64 -13.89 -2.95 -9.54
C THR A 64 -13.92 -1.82 -10.57
N ALA A 65 -14.14 -0.58 -10.14
CA ALA A 65 -14.16 0.58 -11.04
C ALA A 65 -12.75 1.06 -11.48
N VAL A 66 -11.68 0.62 -10.82
CA VAL A 66 -10.29 1.09 -11.02
C VAL A 66 -9.54 0.30 -12.10
N THR A 67 -10.09 -0.81 -12.59
CA THR A 67 -9.50 -1.66 -13.64
C THR A 67 -9.51 -1.00 -15.04
N SER A 68 -10.22 0.13 -15.21
CA SER A 68 -10.48 0.78 -16.50
C SER A 68 -9.36 1.71 -17.03
N GLY A 69 -8.18 1.70 -16.42
CA GLY A 69 -7.02 2.51 -16.86
C GLY A 69 -5.66 1.84 -16.63
N ALA A 70 -5.61 0.51 -16.70
CA ALA A 70 -4.52 -0.32 -16.21
C ALA A 70 -3.55 -0.84 -17.29
N ASP A 71 -3.43 -0.16 -18.43
CA ASP A 71 -2.64 -0.69 -19.55
C ASP A 71 -1.16 -0.30 -19.55
N ALA A 72 -0.82 0.85 -18.95
CA ALA A 72 0.56 1.30 -18.90
C ALA A 72 1.29 0.73 -17.67
N PRO A 73 2.55 0.29 -17.80
CA PRO A 73 3.36 -0.11 -16.67
C PRO A 73 3.57 1.08 -15.73
N VAL A 74 3.36 0.86 -14.44
CA VAL A 74 3.66 1.85 -13.39
C VAL A 74 5.07 1.60 -12.89
N GLN A 75 5.97 2.56 -13.04
CA GLN A 75 7.31 2.47 -12.48
C GLN A 75 7.30 2.98 -11.04
N ALA A 76 7.86 2.20 -10.11
CA ALA A 76 8.10 2.62 -8.74
C ALA A 76 9.57 3.04 -8.55
N ALA A 77 9.79 4.17 -7.89
CA ALA A 77 11.11 4.67 -7.51
C ALA A 77 11.11 5.16 -6.05
N ASP A 78 12.29 5.25 -5.44
CA ASP A 78 12.49 5.72 -4.07
C ASP A 78 11.65 4.93 -3.03
N LEU A 79 11.48 3.63 -3.24
CA LEU A 79 10.70 2.78 -2.37
C LEU A 79 11.35 2.66 -0.99
N ARG A 80 10.57 2.93 0.06
CA ARG A 80 11.01 2.87 1.45
C ARG A 80 9.95 2.20 2.31
N THR A 81 10.40 1.38 3.25
CA THR A 81 9.55 0.78 4.29
C THR A 81 9.87 1.37 5.66
N ARG A 82 8.85 1.52 6.50
CA ARG A 82 8.97 1.90 7.91
C ARG A 82 8.01 1.04 8.72
N TYR A 83 8.50 0.36 9.74
CA TYR A 83 7.63 -0.37 10.66
C TYR A 83 6.88 0.61 11.56
N LEU A 84 5.59 0.36 11.74
CA LEU A 84 4.72 1.08 12.69
C LEU A 84 4.47 0.24 13.96
N GLY A 85 4.76 -1.07 13.87
CA GLY A 85 4.68 -2.07 14.93
C GLY A 85 5.12 -3.43 14.38
N ALA A 86 4.91 -4.50 15.15
CA ALA A 86 5.31 -5.86 14.75
C ALA A 86 4.53 -6.38 13.53
N ASP A 87 3.29 -5.92 13.41
CA ASP A 87 2.30 -6.37 12.44
C ASP A 87 1.84 -5.22 11.52
N ALA A 88 2.63 -4.14 11.42
CA ALA A 88 2.26 -2.97 10.63
C ALA A 88 3.48 -2.33 9.94
N VAL A 89 3.36 -2.11 8.63
CA VAL A 89 4.40 -1.50 7.79
C VAL A 89 3.81 -0.38 6.96
N LEU A 90 4.45 0.78 6.99
CA LEU A 90 4.25 1.88 6.05
C LEU A 90 5.20 1.71 4.86
N VAL A 91 4.67 1.77 3.65
CA VAL A 91 5.45 1.87 2.42
C VAL A 91 5.24 3.25 1.80
N THR A 92 6.32 3.87 1.33
CA THR A 92 6.27 5.12 0.58
C THR A 92 7.16 5.04 -0.64
N TYR A 93 6.71 5.56 -1.77
CA TYR A 93 7.47 5.56 -3.01
C TYR A 93 6.90 6.62 -3.97
N ARG A 94 7.59 6.80 -5.11
CA ARG A 94 7.12 7.60 -6.23
C ARG A 94 6.67 6.67 -7.36
N SER A 95 5.45 6.85 -7.86
CA SER A 95 4.96 6.13 -9.04
C SER A 95 5.01 7.01 -10.28
N ARG A 96 5.43 6.46 -11.41
CA ARG A 96 5.42 7.12 -12.72
C ARG A 96 4.65 6.29 -13.74
N GLU A 97 3.70 6.94 -14.38
CA GLU A 97 2.93 6.47 -15.53
C GLU A 97 3.03 7.55 -16.63
N PRO A 98 2.80 7.24 -17.91
CA PRO A 98 2.82 8.25 -18.97
C PRO A 98 1.92 9.47 -18.63
N GLY A 99 2.53 10.65 -18.51
CA GLY A 99 1.82 11.89 -18.18
C GLY A 99 1.35 12.02 -16.72
N ARG A 100 1.71 11.09 -15.82
CA ARG A 100 1.26 11.13 -14.42
C ARG A 100 2.35 10.67 -13.46
N GLU A 101 2.61 11.49 -12.45
CA GLU A 101 3.47 11.12 -11.32
C GLU A 101 2.69 11.29 -10.01
N ALA A 102 2.96 10.42 -9.03
CA ALA A 102 2.37 10.54 -7.71
C ALA A 102 3.33 10.09 -6.61
N LEU A 103 3.24 10.75 -5.45
CA LEU A 103 3.75 10.26 -4.18
C LEU A 103 2.75 9.27 -3.60
N ARG A 104 3.20 8.05 -3.35
CA ARG A 104 2.37 6.94 -2.88
C ARG A 104 2.70 6.65 -1.43
N SER A 105 1.66 6.34 -0.66
CA SER A 105 1.77 5.85 0.70
C SER A 105 0.77 4.73 0.92
N SER A 106 1.23 3.62 1.49
CA SER A 106 0.38 2.49 1.86
C SER A 106 0.70 1.99 3.26
N VAL A 107 -0.31 1.45 3.94
CA VAL A 107 -0.15 0.76 5.22
C VAL A 107 -0.58 -0.69 5.04
N TRP A 108 0.32 -1.59 5.38
CA TRP A 108 0.14 -3.04 5.35
C TRP A 108 0.02 -3.56 6.77
N LEU A 109 -0.95 -4.43 7.02
CA LEU A 109 -1.13 -5.14 8.28
C LEU A 109 -0.90 -6.63 8.10
N ARG A 110 -0.32 -7.27 9.11
CA ARG A 110 -0.21 -8.72 9.18
C ARG A 110 -1.43 -9.30 9.88
N ASP A 111 -2.10 -10.25 9.23
CA ASP A 111 -3.23 -10.97 9.82
C ASP A 111 -2.76 -12.12 10.75
N PRO A 112 -3.68 -12.77 11.49
CA PRO A 112 -3.35 -13.90 12.36
C PRO A 112 -2.73 -15.10 11.62
N GLU A 113 -3.00 -15.25 10.32
CA GLU A 113 -2.41 -16.27 9.44
C GLU A 113 -1.03 -15.84 8.87
N ALA A 114 -0.45 -14.77 9.41
CA ALA A 114 0.84 -14.20 9.02
C ALA A 114 0.91 -13.66 7.58
N ARG A 115 -0.24 -13.32 6.97
CA ARG A 115 -0.31 -12.70 5.65
C ARG A 115 -0.31 -11.18 5.76
N TRP A 116 0.46 -10.52 4.90
CA TRP A 116 0.43 -9.07 4.77
C TRP A 116 -0.67 -8.63 3.80
N LEU A 117 -1.57 -7.77 4.30
CA LEU A 117 -2.73 -7.25 3.59
C LEU A 117 -2.74 -5.71 3.62
N LEU A 118 -3.11 -5.09 2.51
CA LEU A 118 -3.17 -3.65 2.36
C LEU A 118 -4.38 -3.10 3.12
N LEU A 119 -4.14 -2.29 4.16
CA LEU A 119 -5.18 -1.59 4.92
C LEU A 119 -5.51 -0.23 4.33
N PHE A 120 -4.50 0.50 3.88
CA PHE A 120 -4.69 1.88 3.43
C PHE A 120 -3.80 2.18 2.24
N HIS A 121 -4.31 2.93 1.28
CA HIS A 121 -3.53 3.46 0.17
C HIS A 121 -3.94 4.89 -0.19
N GLN A 122 -2.95 5.72 -0.50
CA GLN A 122 -3.15 7.07 -1.01
C GLN A 122 -2.10 7.41 -2.06
N GLY A 123 -2.55 8.05 -3.13
CA GLY A 123 -1.69 8.65 -4.16
C GLY A 123 -1.93 10.15 -4.23
N THR A 124 -0.88 10.95 -3.98
CA THR A 124 -0.92 12.40 -4.13
C THR A 124 -0.21 12.79 -5.42
N PRO A 125 -0.87 13.44 -6.39
CA PRO A 125 -0.21 13.90 -7.60
C PRO A 125 1.03 14.73 -7.29
N SER A 126 2.13 14.38 -7.94
CA SER A 126 3.39 15.11 -7.90
C SER A 126 3.43 15.98 -9.15
N VAL A 127 3.51 17.29 -8.99
CA VAL A 127 4.05 18.13 -10.07
C VAL A 127 5.56 17.91 -10.06
N ALA A 128 6.12 17.49 -11.19
CA ALA A 128 7.57 17.57 -11.36
C ALA A 128 7.96 19.03 -11.06
N ALA A 129 8.84 19.22 -10.07
CA ALA A 129 9.35 20.53 -9.71
C ALA A 129 10.19 21.11 -10.85
#